data_AF-A0A6V7HPR0-F1
#
_entry.id   AF-A0A6V7HPR0-F1
#
_cell.length_a   1.000
_cell.length_b   1.000
_cell.length_c   1.000
_cell.angle_alpha   90.00
_cell.angle_beta   90.00
_cell.angle_gamma   90.00
#
_symmetry.space_group_name_H-M   'P 1'
#
loop_
_entity.id
_entity.type
_entity.pdbx_description
1 polymer ?
#
loop_
_entity_poly.entity_id
_entity_poly.type
_entity_poly.pdbx_seq_one_letter_code
_entity_poly.pdbx_strand_id
1 'polypeptide(L)' 'APFGLFYHAAWFTQPHHKEGFISFLDTIVAMDDVWVVTNWQAIQWVRNPTPLELLNNFEPFGCNYH' A
#
# COMPACT_ATOMS: atom_id res chain seq x y z
N ALA A 1 -3.24 10.34 -7.49
CA ALA A 1 -2.26 10.72 -6.44
C ALA A 1 -2.29 9.66 -5.34
N PRO A 2 -1.17 9.36 -4.64
CA PRO A 2 -1.14 8.33 -3.59
C PRO A 2 -2.10 8.64 -2.44
N PHE A 3 -2.77 7.61 -1.90
CA PHE A 3 -3.66 7.74 -0.74
C PHE A 3 -2.91 7.35 0.54
N GLY A 4 -2.60 8.34 1.38
CA GLY A 4 -1.86 8.13 2.62
C GLY A 4 -2.76 7.64 3.75
N LEU A 5 -2.39 6.51 4.36
CA LEU A 5 -3.04 5.94 5.53
C LEU A 5 -2.20 6.24 6.78
N PHE A 6 -2.58 7.27 7.54
CA PHE A 6 -1.82 7.74 8.71
C PHE A 6 -2.55 7.44 10.01
N TYR A 7 -2.02 6.52 10.81
CA TYR A 7 -2.63 6.08 12.07
C TYR A 7 -1.58 5.95 13.18
N HIS A 8 -2.01 6.16 14.42
CA HIS A 8 -1.25 5.76 15.61
C HIS A 8 -1.68 4.37 16.08
N ALA A 9 -0.74 3.55 16.54
CA ALA A 9 -1.03 2.18 16.99
C ALA A 9 -2.14 2.12 18.06
N ALA A 10 -2.22 3.12 18.95
CA ALA A 10 -3.24 3.22 19.99
C ALA A 10 -4.68 3.27 19.43
N TRP A 11 -4.87 3.79 18.21
CA TRP A 11 -6.20 3.90 17.60
C TRP A 11 -6.84 2.53 17.32
N PHE A 12 -6.02 1.51 17.05
CA PHE A 12 -6.43 0.13 16.78
C PHE A 12 -6.72 -0.69 18.05
N THR A 13 -6.61 -0.10 19.24
CA THR A 13 -6.96 -0.80 20.51
C THR A 13 -8.46 -0.98 20.68
N GLN A 14 -9.27 -0.20 19.97
CA GLN A 14 -10.72 -0.38 19.91
C GLN A 14 -11.06 -1.47 18.88
N PRO A 15 -11.75 -2.56 19.27
CA PRO A 15 -11.98 -3.71 18.38
C PRO A 15 -12.61 -3.34 17.03
N HIS A 16 -13.62 -2.47 17.05
CA HIS A 16 -14.33 -2.05 15.84
C HIS A 16 -13.48 -1.21 14.87
N HIS A 17 -12.52 -0.42 15.37
CA HIS A 17 -11.58 0.32 14.51
C HIS A 17 -10.63 -0.63 13.79
N LYS A 18 -10.14 -1.66 14.49
CA LYS A 18 -9.27 -2.68 13.92
C LYS A 18 -10.01 -3.52 12.88
N GLU A 19 -11.22 -3.97 13.19
CA GLU A 19 -12.04 -4.78 12.28
C GLU A 19 -12.38 -4.00 11.00
N GLY A 20 -12.81 -2.74 11.13
CA GLY A 20 -13.10 -1.89 9.97
C GLY A 20 -11.86 -1.65 9.10
N PHE A 21 -10.70 -1.45 9.73
CA PHE A 21 -9.44 -1.28 8.99
C PHE A 21 -9.02 -2.55 8.25
N ILE A 22 -9.14 -3.73 8.87
CA ILE A 22 -8.86 -5.01 8.21
C ILE A 22 -9.81 -5.22 7.04
N SER A 23 -11.12 -5.01 7.23
CA SER A 23 -12.10 -5.14 6.13
C SER A 23 -11.81 -4.18 4.96
N PHE A 24 -11.38 -2.95 5.25
CA PHE A 24 -10.93 -2.03 4.23
C PHE A 24 -9.69 -2.55 3.49
N LEU A 25 -8.67 -3.02 4.22
CA LEU A 25 -7.47 -3.60 3.63
C LEU A 25 -7.81 -4.80 2.73
N ASP A 26 -8.60 -5.74 3.23
CA ASP A 26 -9.04 -6.93 2.47
C ASP A 26 -9.75 -6.54 1.16
N THR A 27 -10.53 -5.45 1.19
CA THR A 27 -11.23 -4.95 0.00
C THR A 27 -10.26 -4.38 -1.03
N ILE A 28 -9.28 -3.56 -0.62
CA ILE A 28 -8.39 -2.88 -1.56
C ILE A 28 -7.30 -3.80 -2.11
N VAL A 29 -6.82 -4.77 -1.32
CA VAL A 29 -5.81 -5.74 -1.80
C VAL A 29 -6.38 -6.77 -2.77
N ALA A 30 -7.72 -6.89 -2.85
CA ALA A 30 -8.40 -7.69 -3.85
C ALA A 30 -8.55 -6.98 -5.21
N MET A 31 -8.16 -5.71 -5.32
CA MET A 31 -8.20 -4.95 -6.57
C MET A 31 -6.87 -5.12 -7.32
N ASP A 32 -6.94 -5.54 -8.59
CA ASP A 32 -5.76 -5.84 -9.43
C ASP A 32 -4.90 -4.59 -9.76
N ASP A 33 -5.44 -3.40 -9.53
CA ASP A 33 -4.82 -2.09 -9.82
C ASP A 33 -4.44 -1.31 -8.56
N VAL A 34 -4.38 -1.96 -7.40
CA VAL A 34 -4.00 -1.34 -6.12
C VAL A 34 -2.76 -2.00 -5.52
N TRP A 35 -1.82 -1.18 -5.07
CA TRP A 35 -0.62 -1.62 -4.35
C TRP A 35 -0.51 -0.91 -3.00
N VAL A 36 -0.36 -1.70 -1.93
CA VAL A 36 0.02 -1.20 -0.61
C VAL A 36 1.54 -1.17 -0.54
N VAL A 37 2.10 0.04 -0.49
CA VAL A 37 3.55 0.26 -0.56
C VAL A 37 4.04 1.16 0.56
N THR A 38 5.35 1.13 0.81
CA THR A 38 5.98 2.09 1.71
C THR A 38 6.08 3.49 1.08
N ASN A 39 6.27 4.52 1.92
CA ASN A 39 6.52 5.88 1.43
C ASN A 39 7.72 5.97 0.48
N TRP A 40 8.78 5.17 0.71
CA TRP A 40 9.96 5.15 -0.15
C TRP A 40 9.63 4.60 -1.54
N GLN A 41 8.88 3.49 -1.61
CA GLN A 41 8.44 2.90 -2.87
C GLN A 41 7.54 3.86 -3.66
N ALA A 42 6.63 4.56 -2.97
CA ALA A 42 5.81 5.59 -3.60
C ALA A 42 6.66 6.72 -4.22
N ILE A 43 7.74 7.15 -3.54
CA ILE A 43 8.69 8.13 -4.09
C ILE A 43 9.42 7.58 -5.31
N GLN A 44 9.83 6.31 -5.33
CA GLN A 44 10.46 5.70 -6.50
C GLN A 44 9.52 5.71 -7.71
N TRP A 45 8.24 5.40 -7.50
CA TRP A 45 7.24 5.47 -8.57
C TRP A 45 7.02 6.90 -9.08
N VAL A 46 7.01 7.91 -8.20
CA VAL A 46 6.92 9.32 -8.63
C VAL A 46 8.15 9.75 -9.46
N ARG A 47 9.34 9.25 -9.10
CA ARG A 47 10.58 9.52 -9.86
C ARG A 47 10.59 8.85 -11.23
N ASN A 48 10.01 7.65 -11.33
CA ASN A 48 9.89 6.92 -12.59
C ASN A 48 8.49 6.30 -12.74
N PRO A 49 7.51 7.08 -13.23
CA PRO A 49 6.14 6.64 -13.36
C PRO A 49 6.06 5.39 -14.24
N THR A 50 5.63 4.28 -13.65
CA THR A 50 5.53 2.99 -14.32
C THR A 50 4.05 2.65 -14.55
N PRO A 51 3.64 2.32 -15.80
CA PRO A 51 2.27 1.90 -16.10
C PRO A 51 1.86 0.63 -15.35
N LEU A 52 0.56 0.46 -15.10
CA LEU A 52 -0.01 -0.67 -14.37
C LEU A 52 0.47 -2.03 -14.88
N GLU A 53 0.52 -2.21 -16.21
CA GLU A 53 0.95 -3.45 -16.88
C GLU A 53 2.39 -3.86 -16.54
N LEU A 54 3.23 -2.91 -16.14
CA LEU A 54 4.64 -3.13 -15.83
C LEU A 54 4.94 -3.12 -14.32
N LEU A 55 3.97 -2.75 -13.47
CA LEU A 55 4.20 -2.62 -12.02
C LEU A 55 4.55 -3.95 -11.34
N ASN A 56 4.05 -5.07 -11.86
CA ASN A 56 4.42 -6.41 -11.35
C ASN A 56 5.91 -6.72 -11.49
N ASN A 57 6.60 -6.06 -12.44
CA ASN A 57 8.04 -6.20 -12.66
C ASN A 57 8.82 -4.94 -12.24
N PHE A 58 8.17 -4.00 -11.55
CA PHE A 58 8.82 -2.77 -11.11
C PHE A 58 9.73 -3.08 -9.92
N GLU A 59 11.05 -3.06 -10.16
CA GLU A 59 12.06 -3.49 -9.20
C GLU A 59 11.89 -2.87 -7.80
N PRO A 60 11.60 -1.55 -7.65
CA PRO A 60 11.40 -0.96 -6.32
C PRO A 60 10.22 -1.53 -5.53
N PHE A 61 9.23 -2.14 -6.20
CA PHE A 61 8.11 -2.82 -5.55
C PHE A 61 8.43 -4.29 -5.23
N GLY A 62 9.53 -4.82 -5.74
CA GLY A 62 9.98 -6.17 -5.46
C GLY A 62 10.33 -6.40 -3.98
N CYS A 63 10.13 -7.63 -3.50
CA CYS A 63 10.45 -8.04 -2.13
C CYS A 63 11.93 -8.43 -1.96
N ASN A 64 12.85 -7.57 -2.42
CA ASN A 64 14.28 -7.78 -2.26
C ASN A 64 14.73 -7.27 -0.89
N TYR A 65 14.57 -8.09 0.15
CA TYR A 65 15.22 -7.86 1.44
C TYR A 65 16.68 -8.34 1.36
N HIS A 66 17.63 -7.41 1.47
CA HIS A 66 19.05 -7.71 1.73
C HIS A 66 19.32 -7.78 3.24
#